data_AF-A0A0B1SS56-F1
#
_entry.id   AF-A0A0B1SS56-F1
#
_cell.length_a   1.000
_cell.length_b   1.000
_cell.length_c   1.000
_cell.angle_alpha   90.00
_cell.angle_beta   90.00
_cell.angle_gamma   90.00
#
_symmetry.space_group_name_H-M   'P 1'
#
loop_
_entity.id
_entity.type
_entity.pdbx_description
1 polymer ?
#
loop_
_entity_poly.entity_id
_entity_poly.type
_entity_poly.pdbx_seq_one_letter_code
_entity_poly.pdbx_strand_id
1 'polypeptide(L)'
;MVGGEQSLSLRNGCDVVGLAAHEFTHTLGVYHMQMRDDRDDYLTIDLTNVPAGMQGNFAKLSTDESINYNPYEYGSVMHYGSNT
;
A
#
# COMPACT_ATOMS: atom_id res chain seq x y z
N MET A 1 -18.63 -1.66 5.26
CA MET A 1 -18.68 -2.69 4.20
C MET A 1 -20.05 -2.65 3.55
N VAL A 2 -20.12 -2.37 2.25
CA VAL A 2 -21.39 -2.26 1.49
C VAL A 2 -21.96 -3.65 1.12
N GLY A 3 -21.13 -4.71 1.17
CA GLY A 3 -21.50 -6.08 0.81
C GLY A 3 -21.54 -6.31 -0.71
N GLY A 4 -21.67 -7.57 -1.14
CA GLY A 4 -21.72 -7.97 -2.56
C GLY A 4 -20.39 -8.46 -3.14
N GLU A 5 -20.40 -8.78 -4.44
CA GLU A 5 -19.20 -9.18 -5.19
C GLU A 5 -18.21 -8.00 -5.29
N GLN A 6 -16.93 -8.27 -5.07
CA GLN A 6 -15.84 -7.31 -5.26
C GLN A 6 -14.87 -7.90 -6.28
N SER A 7 -14.75 -7.27 -7.44
CA SER A 7 -13.84 -7.74 -8.48
C SER A 7 -12.39 -7.45 -8.10
N LEU A 8 -11.52 -8.45 -8.24
CA LEU A 8 -10.08 -8.32 -8.07
C LEU A 8 -9.39 -8.59 -9.40
N SER A 9 -8.46 -7.72 -9.80
CA SER A 9 -7.74 -7.88 -11.07
C SER A 9 -6.32 -8.37 -10.82
N LEU A 10 -6.05 -9.62 -11.19
CA LEU A 10 -4.70 -10.15 -11.32
C LEU A 10 -4.33 -10.09 -12.80
N ARG A 11 -3.68 -9.00 -13.23
CA ARG A 11 -3.25 -8.82 -14.62
C ARG A 11 -2.19 -9.86 -15.01
N ASN A 12 -1.85 -9.92 -16.30
CA ASN A 12 -0.78 -10.80 -16.78
C ASN A 12 0.55 -10.42 -16.09
N GLY A 13 1.23 -11.40 -15.49
CA GLY A 13 2.43 -11.18 -14.66
C GLY A 13 2.13 -10.92 -13.18
N CYS A 14 0.86 -10.91 -12.77
CA CYS A 14 0.43 -10.77 -11.37
C CYS A 14 0.07 -12.10 -10.70
N ASP A 15 0.34 -13.22 -11.38
CA ASP A 15 0.05 -14.60 -10.96
C ASP A 15 1.10 -15.19 -10.01
N VAL A 16 2.05 -14.37 -9.53
CA VAL A 16 2.98 -14.76 -8.48
C VAL A 16 2.34 -14.64 -7.10
N VAL A 17 2.64 -15.60 -6.21
CA VAL A 17 2.00 -15.72 -4.88
C VAL A 17 2.05 -14.42 -4.08
N GLY A 18 3.18 -13.72 -4.08
CA GLY A 18 3.33 -12.45 -3.35
C GLY A 18 2.40 -11.35 -3.86
N LEU A 19 2.24 -11.23 -5.18
CA LEU A 19 1.39 -10.19 -5.76
C LEU A 19 -0.10 -10.53 -5.62
N ALA A 20 -0.46 -11.81 -5.78
CA ALA A 20 -1.81 -12.25 -5.44
C ALA A 20 -2.14 -11.95 -3.97
N ALA A 21 -1.21 -12.23 -3.05
CA ALA A 21 -1.38 -11.92 -1.62
C ALA A 21 -1.53 -10.40 -1.37
N HIS A 22 -0.78 -9.56 -2.06
CA HIS A 22 -0.91 -8.09 -2.00
C HIS A 22 -2.33 -7.64 -2.34
N GLU A 23 -2.84 -8.07 -3.50
CA GLU A 23 -4.16 -7.68 -3.99
C GLU A 23 -5.28 -8.21 -3.08
N PHE A 24 -5.18 -9.45 -2.61
CA PHE A 24 -6.13 -9.99 -1.64
C PHE A 24 -6.08 -9.23 -0.31
N THR A 25 -4.91 -8.77 0.13
CA THR A 25 -4.76 -8.01 1.38
C THR A 25 -5.48 -6.65 1.30
N HIS A 26 -5.51 -6.01 0.12
CA HIS A 26 -6.37 -4.83 -0.10
C HIS A 26 -7.86 -5.13 0.10
N THR A 27 -8.35 -6.31 -0.29
CA THR A 27 -9.76 -6.70 -0.08
C THR A 27 -10.12 -6.87 1.40
N LEU A 28 -9.12 -7.11 2.25
CA LEU A 28 -9.28 -7.16 3.71
C LEU A 28 -9.27 -5.76 4.35
N GLY A 29 -9.07 -4.70 3.57
CA GLY A 29 -9.07 -3.32 4.03
C GLY A 29 -7.70 -2.78 4.44
N VAL A 30 -6.61 -3.42 4.00
CA VAL A 30 -5.25 -2.97 4.31
C VAL A 30 -4.74 -2.06 3.20
N TYR A 31 -4.25 -0.88 3.59
CA TYR A 31 -3.58 0.07 2.68
C TYR A 31 -2.09 -0.21 2.57
N HIS A 32 -1.40 0.47 1.65
CA HIS A 32 0.04 0.32 1.51
C HIS A 32 0.80 0.80 2.75
N MET A 33 1.90 0.12 3.06
CA MET A 33 2.69 0.35 4.26
C MET A 33 3.32 1.75 4.29
N GLN A 34 3.73 2.28 3.13
CA GLN A 34 4.27 3.63 3.00
C GLN A 34 3.22 4.75 3.14
N MET A 35 1.93 4.40 3.24
CA MET A 35 0.83 5.34 3.47
C MET A 35 0.43 5.44 4.95
N ARG A 36 1.04 4.68 5.86
CA ARG A 36 0.76 4.82 7.30
C ARG A 36 0.96 6.26 7.77
N ASP A 37 0.17 6.65 8.76
CA ASP A 37 0.23 7.96 9.41
C ASP A 37 1.61 8.23 10.04
N ASP A 38 2.25 7.18 10.58
CA ASP A 38 3.55 7.19 11.24
C ASP A 38 4.74 6.95 10.30
N ARG A 39 4.53 6.82 8.98
CA ARG A 39 5.60 6.37 8.06
C ARG A 39 6.83 7.29 8.02
N ASP A 40 6.68 8.58 8.32
CA ASP A 40 7.79 9.55 8.30
C ASP A 40 8.84 9.32 9.40
N ASP A 41 8.51 8.51 10.43
CA ASP A 41 9.47 8.07 11.44
C ASP A 41 10.44 6.99 10.90
N TYR A 42 10.10 6.39 9.75
CA TYR A 42 10.78 5.22 9.18
C TYR A 42 11.30 5.44 7.76
N LEU A 43 10.67 6.34 7.00
CA LEU A 43 10.95 6.63 5.61
C LEU A 43 11.02 8.12 5.33
N THR A 44 11.84 8.49 4.36
CA THR A 44 11.74 9.76 3.64
C THR A 44 11.29 9.47 2.22
N ILE A 45 10.23 10.15 1.76
CA ILE A 45 9.74 10.00 0.39
C ILE A 45 10.32 11.14 -0.46
N ASP A 46 11.16 10.78 -1.43
CA ASP A 46 11.63 11.69 -2.46
C ASP A 46 10.71 11.60 -3.70
N LEU A 47 9.95 12.68 -3.92
CA LEU A 47 9.02 12.77 -5.05
C LEU A 47 9.64 13.37 -6.31
N THR A 48 10.94 13.70 -6.31
CA THR A 48 11.62 14.39 -7.43
C THR A 48 11.43 13.68 -8.77
N ASN A 49 11.45 12.34 -8.76
CA ASN A 49 11.30 11.52 -9.97
C ASN A 49 9.89 10.93 -10.15
N VAL A 50 8.94 11.29 -9.27
CA VAL A 50 7.58 10.77 -9.32
C VAL A 50 6.70 11.68 -10.18
N PRO A 51 6.07 11.16 -11.25
CA PRO A 51 5.14 11.94 -12.07
C PRO A 51 4.03 12.57 -11.22
N ALA A 52 3.69 13.84 -11.46
CA ALA A 52 2.73 14.58 -10.64
C ALA A 52 1.39 13.84 -10.41
N GLY A 53 0.88 13.15 -11.44
CA GLY A 53 -0.36 12.37 -11.35
C GLY A 53 -0.27 11.10 -10.49
N MET A 54 0.93 10.67 -10.11
CA MET A 54 1.18 9.48 -9.28
C MET A 54 1.63 9.80 -7.86
N GLN A 55 1.90 11.07 -7.54
CA GLN A 55 2.36 11.46 -6.19
C GLN A 55 1.33 11.14 -5.10
N GLY A 56 0.04 11.05 -5.46
CA GLY A 56 -1.03 10.63 -4.55
C GLY A 56 -0.84 9.21 -3.99
N ASN A 57 -0.09 8.33 -4.68
CA ASN A 57 0.21 6.97 -4.21
C ASN A 57 1.12 6.95 -2.96
N PHE A 58 1.72 8.09 -2.62
CA PHE A 58 2.62 8.27 -1.47
C PHE A 58 2.00 9.16 -0.39
N ALA A 59 0.73 9.56 -0.55
CA ALA A 59 0.01 10.32 0.45
C ALA A 59 -0.16 9.48 1.73
N LYS A 60 0.05 10.13 2.88
CA LYS A 60 -0.23 9.48 4.17
C LYS A 60 -1.73 9.46 4.41
N LEU A 61 -2.20 8.38 5.01
CA LEU A 61 -3.49 8.31 5.65
C LEU A 61 -3.49 9.17 6.91
N SER A 62 -4.65 9.69 7.27
CA SER A 62 -4.84 10.33 8.57
C SER A 62 -4.84 9.29 9.70
N THR A 63 -4.68 9.77 10.94
CA THR A 63 -4.74 8.91 12.15
C THR A 63 -6.10 8.25 12.34
N ASP A 64 -7.17 8.77 11.73
CA ASP A 64 -8.51 8.19 11.81
C ASP A 64 -8.76 7.14 10.70
N GLU A 65 -7.94 7.15 9.65
CA GLU A 65 -7.99 6.18 8.54
C GLU A 65 -6.96 5.05 8.69
N SER A 66 -5.96 5.24 9.56
CA SER A 66 -4.84 4.33 9.79
C SER A 66 -4.92 3.69 11.18
N ILE A 67 -4.86 2.36 11.23
CA ILE A 67 -4.68 1.62 12.50
C ILE A 67 -3.45 0.73 12.38
N ASN A 68 -2.45 1.04 13.20
CA ASN A 68 -1.14 0.40 13.17
C ASN A 68 -1.09 -0.78 14.14
N TYR A 69 -1.69 -1.91 13.77
CA TYR A 69 -1.70 -3.12 14.61
C TYR A 69 -0.31 -3.73 14.88
N ASN A 70 0.64 -3.47 13.98
CA ASN A 70 2.01 -3.98 14.05
C ASN A 70 3.03 -2.82 13.93
N PRO A 71 4.29 -3.04 14.37
CA PRO A 71 5.41 -2.14 14.06
C PRO A 71 5.58 -1.91 12.56
N TYR A 72 6.40 -0.92 12.18
CA TYR A 72 6.71 -0.69 10.77
C TYR A 72 7.55 -1.84 10.18
N GLU A 73 7.17 -2.33 9.00
CA GLU A 73 7.74 -3.53 8.37
C GLU A 73 8.15 -3.23 6.92
N TYR A 74 9.45 -3.00 6.69
CA TYR A 74 10.00 -2.78 5.35
C TYR A 74 9.82 -3.98 4.41
N GLY A 75 9.71 -5.20 4.96
CA GLY A 75 9.48 -6.44 4.21
C GLY A 75 8.01 -6.79 4.00
N SER A 76 7.08 -5.91 4.39
CA SER A 76 5.65 -6.15 4.19
C SER A 76 5.33 -6.31 2.72
N VAL A 77 4.46 -7.26 2.39
CA VAL A 77 3.93 -7.42 1.02
C VAL A 77 3.18 -6.17 0.55
N MET A 78 2.74 -5.31 1.48
CA MET A 78 2.05 -4.05 1.21
C MET A 78 3.00 -2.85 1.11
N HIS A 79 4.32 -3.03 1.27
CA HIS A 79 5.29 -1.97 1.17
C HIS A 79 5.82 -1.86 -0.27
N TYR A 80 5.78 -0.66 -0.85
CA TYR A 80 6.39 -0.41 -2.16
C TYR A 80 7.91 -0.62 -2.14
N GLY A 81 8.47 -1.03 -3.27
CA GLY A 81 9.93 -1.07 -3.42
C GLY A 81 10.54 0.32 -3.39
N SER A 82 11.85 0.43 -3.15
CA SER A 82 12.53 1.73 -3.13
C SER A 82 12.59 2.42 -4.50
N ASN A 83 12.35 1.69 -5.59
CA ASN A 83 12.43 2.17 -6.98
C ASN A 83 11.18 1.79 -7.80
N THR A 84 10.02 1.65 -7.15
CA THR A 84 8.72 1.43 -7.83
C THR A 84 8.10 2.73 -8.32
#